data_AF-A0A951DXF4-F1
#
_entry.id   AF-A0A951DXF4-F1
#
_cell.length_a   1.000
_cell.length_b   1.000
_cell.length_c   1.000
_cell.angle_alpha   90.00
_cell.angle_beta   90.00
_cell.angle_gamma   90.00
#
_symmetry.space_group_name_H-M   'P 1'
#
loop_
_entity.id
_entity.type
_entity.pdbx_description
1 polymer ?
#
loop_
_entity_poly.entity_id
_entity_poly.type
_entity_poly.pdbx_seq_one_letter_code
_entity_poly.pdbx_strand_id
1 'polypeptide(L)'
;FDPLSPAALRVLMRIVDRAGAAGVSAAVCGEIASRPLEAMTLIALGYRSLSMPPASIGPVKAMLLSLDAGALRRAILPLVEELGCNRTLRSEIAALARSHGVTIDQR
;
A
#
# COMPACT_ATOMS: atom_id res chain seq x y z
N PHE A 1 -11.32 12.44 2.25
CA PHE A 1 -10.13 11.88 2.90
C PHE A 1 -9.47 10.92 1.93
N ASP A 2 -8.15 11.03 1.70
CA ASP A 2 -7.41 10.12 0.80
C ASP A 2 -6.44 9.26 1.63
N PRO A 3 -6.59 7.92 1.62
CA PRO A 3 -5.68 7.02 2.33
C PRO A 3 -4.23 7.06 1.80
N LEU A 4 -4.01 7.56 0.59
CA LEU A 4 -2.68 7.71 -0.02
C LEU A 4 -2.06 9.10 0.20
N SER A 5 -2.57 9.86 1.17
CA SER A 5 -1.90 11.08 1.63
C SER A 5 -0.65 10.73 2.47
N PRO A 6 0.42 11.55 2.44
CA PRO A 6 1.62 11.32 3.24
C PRO A 6 1.31 11.20 4.74
N ALA A 7 0.36 11.99 5.24
CA ALA A 7 -0.06 11.93 6.64
C ALA A 7 -0.65 10.55 7.01
N ALA A 8 -1.58 10.03 6.20
CA ALA A 8 -2.18 8.71 6.43
C ALA A 8 -1.14 7.58 6.31
N LEU A 9 -0.29 7.62 5.28
CA LEU A 9 0.74 6.61 5.04
C LEU A 9 1.79 6.58 6.16
N ARG A 10 2.20 7.75 6.70
CA ARG A 10 3.13 7.81 7.84
C ARG A 10 2.52 7.20 9.11
N VAL A 11 1.23 7.39 9.35
CA VAL A 11 0.53 6.74 10.48
C VAL A 11 0.55 5.23 10.30
N LEU A 12 0.18 4.73 9.13
CA LEU A 12 0.18 3.30 8.81
C LEU A 12 1.59 2.69 8.92
N MET A 13 2.60 3.37 8.39
CA MET A 13 4.00 2.97 8.50
C MET A 13 4.45 2.83 9.95
N ARG A 14 4.17 3.84 10.79
CA ARG A 14 4.46 3.78 12.23
C ARG A 14 3.76 2.61 12.93
N ILE A 15 2.52 2.31 12.57
CA ILE A 15 1.76 1.19 13.16
C ILE A 15 2.45 -0.13 12.83
N VAL A 16 2.76 -0.39 11.55
CA VAL A 16 3.36 -1.67 11.14
C VAL A 16 4.79 -1.83 11.66
N ASP A 17 5.57 -0.74 11.70
CA ASP A 17 6.93 -0.76 12.27
C ASP A 17 6.90 -1.07 13.77
N ARG A 18 5.97 -0.46 14.53
CA ARG A 18 5.82 -0.73 15.96
C ARG A 18 5.34 -2.15 16.25
N ALA A 19 4.41 -2.67 15.44
CA ALA A 19 3.96 -4.05 15.54
C ALA A 19 5.14 -5.01 15.30
N GLY A 20 5.92 -4.79 14.23
CA GLY A 20 7.11 -5.57 13.92
C GLY A 20 8.17 -5.52 15.03
N ALA A 21 8.44 -4.34 15.59
CA ALA A 21 9.36 -4.17 16.70
C ALA A 21 8.91 -4.89 17.99
N ALA A 22 7.60 -5.08 18.17
CA ALA A 22 7.02 -5.84 19.28
C ALA A 22 6.86 -7.34 18.96
N GLY A 23 7.29 -7.81 17.79
CA GLY A 23 7.15 -9.21 17.37
C GLY A 23 5.72 -9.64 17.07
N VAL A 24 4.81 -8.69 16.82
CA VAL A 24 3.40 -8.96 16.50
C VAL A 24 3.05 -8.51 15.08
N SER A 25 2.03 -9.15 14.49
CA SER A 25 1.55 -8.80 13.15
C SER A 25 0.50 -7.69 13.21
N ALA A 26 0.55 -6.75 12.25
CA ALA A 26 -0.51 -5.80 12.00
C ALA A 26 -1.35 -6.22 10.79
N ALA A 27 -2.67 -5.99 10.86
CA ALA A 27 -3.60 -6.25 9.78
C ALA A 27 -4.42 -5.00 9.44
N VAL A 28 -4.87 -4.89 8.19
CA VAL A 28 -5.75 -3.80 7.74
C VAL A 28 -7.03 -4.38 7.15
N CYS A 29 -8.16 -3.83 7.54
CA CYS A 29 -9.48 -4.17 7.01
C CYS A 29 -10.16 -2.95 6.36
N GLY A 30 -11.26 -3.22 5.64
CA GLY A 30 -12.10 -2.19 5.03
C GLY A 30 -11.71 -1.85 3.60
N GLU A 31 -12.26 -0.75 3.10
CA GLU A 31 -12.16 -0.37 1.69
C GLU A 31 -10.72 -0.11 1.24
N ILE A 32 -9.86 0.40 2.13
CA ILE A 32 -8.44 0.64 1.84
C ILE A 32 -7.69 -0.66 1.49
N ALA A 33 -8.02 -1.79 2.12
CA ALA A 33 -7.40 -3.07 1.82
C ALA A 33 -7.97 -3.73 0.55
N SER A 34 -9.11 -3.22 0.06
CA SER A 34 -9.92 -3.84 -0.99
C SER A 34 -9.62 -3.32 -2.40
N ARG A 35 -8.86 -2.24 -2.50
CA ARG A 35 -8.50 -1.58 -3.77
C ARG A 35 -7.05 -1.90 -4.12
N PRO A 36 -6.74 -2.38 -5.35
CA PRO A 36 -5.40 -2.84 -5.69
C PRO A 36 -4.27 -1.83 -5.43
N LEU A 37 -4.48 -0.54 -5.74
CA LEU A 37 -3.46 0.49 -5.53
C LEU A 37 -3.13 0.72 -4.05
N GLU A 38 -4.17 0.82 -3.22
CA GLU A 38 -4.05 0.97 -1.78
C GLU A 38 -3.46 -0.30 -1.13
N ALA A 39 -3.95 -1.48 -1.50
CA ALA A 39 -3.44 -2.75 -1.03
C ALA A 39 -1.95 -2.94 -1.35
N MET A 40 -1.54 -2.63 -2.59
CA MET A 40 -0.14 -2.63 -3.02
C MET A 40 0.72 -1.71 -2.14
N THR A 41 0.21 -0.53 -1.83
CA THR A 41 0.90 0.45 -0.98
C THR A 41 1.05 -0.08 0.45
N LEU A 42 -0.01 -0.66 1.02
CA LEU A 42 0.04 -1.30 2.35
C LEU A 42 1.08 -2.42 2.40
N ILE A 43 1.15 -3.26 1.36
CA ILE A 43 2.14 -4.33 1.25
C ILE A 43 3.56 -3.76 1.22
N ALA A 44 3.79 -2.69 0.44
CA ALA A 44 5.09 -2.00 0.38
C ALA A 44 5.49 -1.39 1.74
N LEU A 45 4.53 -0.85 2.49
CA LEU A 45 4.77 -0.35 3.86
C LEU A 45 5.13 -1.47 4.83
N GLY A 46 4.74 -2.72 4.55
CA GLY A 46 5.13 -3.90 5.31
C GLY A 46 3.97 -4.72 5.86
N TYR A 47 2.72 -4.35 5.57
CA TYR A 47 1.57 -5.14 5.99
C TYR A 47 1.53 -6.49 5.26
N ARG A 48 1.27 -7.56 6.03
CA ARG A 48 1.23 -8.94 5.52
C ARG A 48 -0.13 -9.61 5.66
N SER A 49 -1.07 -8.96 6.36
CA SER A 49 -2.43 -9.45 6.56
C SER A 49 -3.43 -8.37 6.16
N LEU A 50 -4.25 -8.68 5.14
CA LEU A 50 -5.29 -7.80 4.61
C LEU A 50 -6.63 -8.54 4.66
N SER A 51 -7.68 -7.86 5.09
CA SER A 51 -9.05 -8.39 5.12
C SER A 51 -9.96 -7.56 4.21
N MET A 52 -10.74 -8.24 3.37
CA MET A 52 -11.58 -7.62 2.34
C MET A 52 -12.80 -8.50 2.00
N PRO A 53 -13.86 -7.95 1.40
CA PRO A 53 -14.96 -8.74 0.87
C PRO A 53 -14.51 -9.72 -0.23
N PRO A 54 -15.18 -10.87 -0.40
CA PRO A 54 -14.80 -11.88 -1.41
C PRO A 54 -14.63 -11.33 -2.83
N ALA A 55 -15.45 -10.36 -3.22
CA ALA A 55 -15.39 -9.72 -4.54
C ALA A 55 -14.06 -8.99 -4.82
N SER A 56 -13.39 -8.50 -3.77
CA SER A 56 -12.12 -7.76 -3.90
C SER A 56 -10.89 -8.67 -3.92
N ILE A 57 -11.03 -9.93 -3.49
CA ILE A 57 -9.90 -10.88 -3.40
C ILE A 57 -9.30 -11.12 -4.79
N GLY A 58 -10.11 -11.30 -5.83
CA GLY A 58 -9.63 -11.55 -7.20
C GLY A 58 -8.71 -10.44 -7.72
N PRO A 59 -9.19 -9.17 -7.80
CA PRO A 59 -8.38 -8.04 -8.24
C PRO A 59 -7.11 -7.82 -7.41
N VAL A 60 -7.20 -7.89 -6.07
CA VAL A 60 -6.01 -7.70 -5.21
C VAL A 60 -5.00 -8.84 -5.38
N LYS A 61 -5.47 -10.08 -5.51
CA LYS A 61 -4.60 -11.23 -5.77
C LYS A 61 -3.92 -11.14 -7.13
N ALA A 62 -4.63 -10.72 -8.18
CA ALA A 62 -4.05 -10.52 -9.50
C ALA A 62 -2.92 -9.48 -9.49
N MET A 63 -3.16 -8.34 -8.80
CA MET A 63 -2.13 -7.32 -8.56
C MET A 63 -0.93 -7.91 -7.80
N LEU A 64 -1.18 -8.62 -6.69
CA LEU A 64 -0.14 -9.20 -5.84
C LEU A 64 0.78 -10.17 -6.61
N LEU A 65 0.22 -10.96 -7.54
CA LEU A 65 0.98 -11.89 -8.37
C LEU A 65 1.90 -11.21 -9.39
N SER A 66 1.68 -9.93 -9.69
CA SER A 66 2.55 -9.11 -10.55
C SER A 66 3.56 -8.25 -9.78
N LEU A 67 3.54 -8.31 -8.45
CA LEU A 67 4.24 -7.36 -7.59
C LEU A 67 5.58 -7.91 -7.07
N ASP A 68 6.68 -7.20 -7.32
CA ASP A 68 7.88 -7.28 -6.47
C ASP A 68 7.72 -6.33 -5.26
N ALA A 69 7.32 -6.90 -4.13
CA ALA A 69 7.09 -6.14 -2.89
C ALA A 69 8.36 -5.47 -2.35
N GLY A 70 9.53 -6.08 -2.57
CA GLY A 70 10.81 -5.53 -2.13
C GLY A 70 11.21 -4.31 -2.97
N ALA A 71 11.06 -4.39 -4.28
CA ALA A 71 11.30 -3.27 -5.19
C ALA A 71 10.36 -2.10 -4.89
N LEU A 72 9.05 -2.34 -4.75
CA LEU A 72 8.13 -1.26 -4.45
C LEU A 72 8.32 -0.64 -3.07
N ARG A 73 8.69 -1.42 -2.05
CA ARG A 73 9.05 -0.87 -0.74
C ARG A 73 10.16 0.17 -0.88
N ARG A 74 11.24 -0.16 -1.61
CA ARG A 74 12.37 0.76 -1.84
C ARG A 74 11.95 2.03 -2.59
N ALA A 75 10.99 1.93 -3.51
CA ALA A 75 10.50 3.07 -4.27
C ALA A 75 9.51 3.96 -3.50
N ILE A 76 8.64 3.37 -2.66
CA ILE A 76 7.57 4.09 -1.97
C ILE A 76 8.06 4.79 -0.70
N LEU A 77 8.97 4.17 0.08
CA LEU A 77 9.39 4.73 1.37
C LEU A 77 9.95 6.17 1.27
N PRO A 78 10.86 6.50 0.33
CA PRO A 78 11.36 7.87 0.20
C PRO A 78 10.25 8.89 -0.10
N LEU A 79 9.26 8.52 -0.94
CA LEU A 79 8.14 9.41 -1.26
C LEU A 79 7.28 9.74 -0.03
N VAL A 80 7.08 8.78 0.87
CA VAL A 80 6.29 8.96 2.10
C VAL A 80 7.05 9.85 3.10
N GLU A 81 8.37 9.75 3.13
CA GLU A 81 9.21 10.53 4.04
C GLU A 81 9.42 11.97 3.55
N GLU A 82 9.70 12.16 2.26
CA GLU A 82 10.14 13.44 1.68
C GLU A 82 8.98 14.41 1.36
N LEU A 83 7.77 13.92 1.08
CA LEU A 83 6.68 14.76 0.57
C LEU A 83 5.80 15.36 1.69
N GLY A 84 5.48 16.65 1.56
CA GLY A 84 4.68 17.42 2.53
C GLY A 84 3.21 16.99 2.64
N CYS A 85 2.54 17.41 3.72
CA CYS A 85 1.27 16.85 4.21
C CYS A 85 0.00 17.14 3.37
N ASN A 86 0.06 18.08 2.43
CA ASN A 86 -1.14 18.71 1.83
C ASN A 86 -1.53 18.19 0.43
N ARG A 87 -1.01 17.03 -0.01
CA ARG A 87 -1.39 16.44 -1.30
C ARG A 87 -1.58 14.93 -1.24
N THR A 88 -2.26 14.40 -2.24
CA THR A 88 -2.30 12.96 -2.50
C THR A 88 -1.01 12.50 -3.20
N LEU A 89 -0.54 11.28 -2.88
CA LEU A 89 0.53 10.58 -3.60
C LEU A 89 -0.01 9.57 -4.63
N ARG A 90 -1.32 9.55 -4.86
CA ARG A 90 -1.96 8.56 -5.72
C ARG A 90 -1.36 8.51 -7.13
N SER A 91 -1.11 9.67 -7.74
CA SER A 91 -0.52 9.75 -9.08
C SER A 91 0.88 9.16 -9.15
N GLU A 92 1.70 9.45 -8.14
CA GLU A 92 3.08 9.01 -7.99
C GLU A 92 3.14 7.51 -7.76
N ILE A 93 2.33 7.01 -6.82
CA ILE A 93 2.23 5.57 -6.52
C ILE A 93 1.69 4.81 -7.73
N ALA A 94 0.72 5.36 -8.45
CA ALA A 94 0.22 4.74 -9.68
C ALA A 94 1.27 4.74 -10.80
N ALA A 95 2.10 5.78 -10.89
CA ALA A 95 3.23 5.82 -11.82
C ALA A 95 4.30 4.77 -11.45
N LEU A 96 4.61 4.60 -10.17
CA LEU A 96 5.51 3.55 -9.68
C LEU A 96 4.96 2.15 -9.96
N ALA A 97 3.66 1.92 -9.77
CA ALA A 97 3.03 0.64 -10.10
C ALA A 97 3.25 0.30 -11.58
N ARG A 98 3.00 1.25 -12.48
CA ARG A 98 3.22 1.07 -13.93
C ARG A 98 4.69 0.83 -14.28
N SER A 99 5.62 1.60 -13.69
CA SER A 99 7.06 1.44 -13.99
C SER A 99 7.64 0.11 -13.50
N HIS A 100 7.01 -0.52 -12.50
CA HIS A 100 7.38 -1.84 -11.99
C HIS A 100 6.55 -2.99 -12.58
N GLY A 101 5.71 -2.72 -13.59
CA GLY A 101 4.90 -3.76 -14.25
C GLY A 101 3.77 -4.31 -13.40
N VAL A 102 3.34 -3.60 -12.36
CA VAL A 102 2.25 -4.02 -11.47
C VAL A 102 0.90 -3.79 -12.14
N THR A 103 0.08 -4.84 -12.22
CA THR A 103 -1.26 -4.79 -12.80
C THR A 103 -2.23 -4.18 -11.79
N ILE A 104 -2.54 -2.89 -11.96
CA ILE A 104 -3.59 -2.19 -11.23
C ILE A 104 -4.80 -2.08 -12.17
N ASP A 105 -5.75 -3.01 -12.08
CA ASP A 105 -6.99 -2.92 -12.87
C ASP A 105 -7.80 -1.68 -12.42
N GLN A 106 -8.13 -0.80 -13.38
CA GLN A 106 -8.84 0.47 -13.17
C GLN A 106 -10.29 0.36 -13.67
N ARG A 107 -10.95 -0.78 -13.41
CA ARG A 107 -12.39 -0.91 -13.69
C ARG A 107 -13.23 -0.10 -12.73
#